data_AF-A0A4Q3F9Z1-F1
#
_entry.id   AF-A0A4Q3F9Z1-F1
#
_cell.length_a   1.000
_cell.length_b   1.000
_cell.length_c   1.000
_cell.angle_alpha   90.00
_cell.angle_beta   90.00
_cell.angle_gamma   90.00
#
_symmetry.space_group_name_H-M   'P 1'
#
loop_
_entity.id
_entity.type
_entity.pdbx_description
1 polymer ?
#
loop_
_entity_poly.entity_id
_entity_poly.type
_entity_poly.pdbx_seq_one_letter_code
_entity_poly.pdbx_strand_id
1 'polypeptide(L)'
;MKDNQKLILNQPNIITQARYNFTEYEMRVLLYVIKNIQDKLNRNDVEFNRSLFSEFDYKIQFHLAEMMASEGEKNHTRIRKALKDLRDKSFEVEDEKHWFNVGFINYGRYVKDIKKWELQVSFLLMPYLVSMAKGYTRFQLNTILRLNTHSQRLFMMFSQFCETGIFKISAHELRSKLGLEDKYEEYGGFKKRVIITAEKEIKGLFDEGQSDVWFKLDSDSKKRGTEDFERTLTFKIFYSQRKIVQMEQAKAETLRYCTQILQSMFPDHQAYANSLLGYLVGKMHLKTFSERLERMEDQSQAEGKPLATYAPLIRHIAKMDFNFSNS
;
A
#
# COMPACT_ATOMS: atom_id res chain seq x y z
N MET A 1 13.50 26.24 -8.75
CA MET A 1 12.28 25.44 -8.47
C MET A 1 12.74 24.20 -7.74
N LYS A 2 12.43 24.06 -6.44
CA LYS A 2 12.78 22.83 -5.72
C LYS A 2 11.99 21.70 -6.36
N ASP A 3 12.72 20.72 -6.86
CA ASP A 3 12.19 19.49 -7.42
C ASP A 3 11.19 18.92 -6.40
N ASN A 4 9.90 19.00 -6.72
CA ASN A 4 8.84 18.50 -5.84
C ASN A 4 8.82 16.99 -6.05
N GLN A 5 9.90 16.33 -5.62
CA GLN A 5 10.13 14.90 -5.74
C GLN A 5 8.91 14.24 -5.11
N LYS A 6 8.06 13.63 -5.94
CA LYS A 6 6.78 13.10 -5.48
C LYS A 6 7.08 11.98 -4.50
N LEU A 7 6.85 12.26 -3.23
CA LEU A 7 7.16 11.31 -2.18
C LEU A 7 6.20 10.11 -2.28
N ILE A 8 6.75 8.96 -2.66
CA ILE A 8 6.01 7.71 -2.80
C ILE A 8 6.06 6.95 -1.49
N LEU A 9 4.89 6.54 -1.00
CA LEU A 9 4.74 5.68 0.16
C LEU A 9 4.38 4.26 -0.30
N ASN A 10 4.98 3.25 0.30
CA ASN A 10 4.58 1.86 0.15
C ASN A 10 4.01 1.41 1.49
N GLN A 11 2.68 1.39 1.61
CA GLN A 11 2.01 1.00 2.83
C GLN A 11 1.64 -0.49 2.76
N PRO A 12 1.95 -1.31 3.77
CA PRO A 12 1.54 -2.71 3.80
C PRO A 12 0.02 -2.86 3.64
N ASN A 13 -0.41 -3.83 2.83
CA ASN A 13 -1.85 -4.01 2.53
C ASN A 13 -2.67 -4.32 3.78
N ILE A 14 -2.09 -4.98 4.78
CA ILE A 14 -2.74 -5.24 6.07
C ILE A 14 -3.14 -3.94 6.78
N ILE A 15 -2.33 -2.89 6.66
CA ILE A 15 -2.66 -1.56 7.17
C ILE A 15 -3.71 -0.90 6.28
N THR A 16 -3.55 -0.94 4.95
CA THR A 16 -4.55 -0.35 4.04
C THR A 16 -5.95 -0.96 4.22
N GLN A 17 -6.04 -2.26 4.42
CA GLN A 17 -7.29 -3.00 4.50
C GLN A 17 -7.88 -3.08 5.90
N ALA A 18 -7.10 -2.76 6.94
CA ALA A 18 -7.59 -2.73 8.32
C ALA A 18 -8.81 -1.81 8.46
N ARG A 19 -9.75 -2.22 9.31
CA ARG A 19 -10.95 -1.45 9.64
C ARG A 19 -10.61 -0.46 10.73
N TYR A 20 -10.48 0.81 10.36
CA TYR A 20 -10.30 1.90 11.31
C TYR A 20 -11.00 3.17 10.83
N ASN A 21 -11.45 3.97 11.80
CA ASN A 21 -12.07 5.27 11.56
C ASN A 21 -11.12 6.36 12.07
N PHE A 22 -10.13 6.71 11.26
CA PHE A 22 -9.17 7.77 11.58
C PHE A 22 -9.66 9.12 11.09
N THR A 23 -9.49 10.13 11.91
CA THR A 23 -9.52 11.52 11.49
C THR A 23 -8.35 11.80 10.53
N GLU A 24 -8.46 12.91 9.80
CA GLU A 24 -7.40 13.39 8.92
C GLU A 24 -6.04 13.46 9.64
N TYR A 25 -5.99 13.97 10.88
CA TYR A 25 -4.75 14.11 11.63
C TYR A 25 -4.14 12.77 12.05
N GLU A 26 -4.98 11.82 12.49
CA GLU A 26 -4.51 10.48 12.85
C GLU A 26 -3.95 9.74 11.63
N MET A 27 -4.63 9.84 10.49
CA MET A 27 -4.12 9.30 9.23
C MET A 27 -2.78 9.94 8.86
N ARG A 28 -2.66 11.27 8.97
CA ARG A 28 -1.38 11.95 8.71
C ARG A 28 -0.26 11.41 9.60
N VAL A 29 -0.50 11.27 10.90
CA VAL A 29 0.51 10.70 11.82
C VAL A 29 0.94 9.32 11.33
N LEU A 30 -0.01 8.43 11.03
CA LEU A 30 0.30 7.07 10.54
C LEU A 30 1.13 7.11 9.24
N LEU A 31 0.77 7.96 8.28
CA LEU A 31 1.51 8.08 7.02
C LEU A 31 2.95 8.57 7.24
N TYR A 32 3.16 9.48 8.19
CA TYR A 32 4.50 9.95 8.57
C TYR A 32 5.31 8.87 9.30
N VAL A 33 4.66 8.06 10.13
CA VAL A 33 5.27 6.88 10.77
C VAL A 33 5.81 5.94 9.70
N ILE A 34 4.98 5.56 8.74
CA ILE A 34 5.35 4.66 7.63
C ILE A 34 6.48 5.27 6.80
N LYS A 35 6.39 6.56 6.48
CA LYS A 35 7.44 7.27 5.73
C LYS A 35 8.79 7.18 6.44
N ASN A 36 8.82 7.45 7.74
CA ASN A 36 10.06 7.45 8.51
C ASN A 36 10.68 6.06 8.58
N ILE A 37 9.85 5.02 8.77
CA ILE A 37 10.27 3.61 8.73
C ILE A 37 10.89 3.29 7.37
N GLN A 38 10.21 3.61 6.27
CA GLN A 38 10.70 3.38 4.92
C GLN A 38 12.01 4.13 4.63
N ASP A 39 12.11 5.40 5.03
CA ASP A 39 13.32 6.21 4.83
C ASP A 39 14.54 5.59 5.53
N LYS A 40 14.36 5.01 6.73
CA LYS A 40 15.44 4.33 7.47
C LYS A 40 15.82 2.98 6.87
N LEU A 41 14.84 2.17 6.45
CA LEU A 41 15.09 0.92 5.72
C LEU A 41 15.90 1.16 4.46
N ASN A 42 15.50 2.15 3.65
CA ASN A 42 16.17 2.47 2.39
C ASN A 42 17.62 2.95 2.57
N ARG A 43 17.97 3.46 3.76
CA ARG A 43 19.33 3.90 4.09
C ARG A 43 20.19 2.79 4.70
N ASN A 44 19.65 1.58 4.86
CA ASN A 44 20.29 0.47 5.56
C ASN A 44 20.83 0.89 6.95
N ASP A 45 20.04 1.70 7.67
CA ASP A 45 20.41 2.20 8.99
C ASP A 45 20.58 1.02 9.97
N VAL A 46 21.82 0.75 10.37
CA VAL A 46 22.19 -0.42 11.18
C VAL A 46 21.58 -0.35 12.57
N GLU A 47 21.49 0.84 13.17
CA GLU A 47 20.90 1.03 14.50
C GLU A 47 19.39 0.84 14.45
N PHE A 48 18.76 1.35 13.39
CA PHE A 48 17.36 1.07 13.12
C PHE A 48 17.09 -0.43 12.89
N ASN A 49 17.90 -1.10 12.07
CA ASN A 49 17.76 -2.53 11.82
C ASN A 49 17.97 -3.36 13.10
N ARG A 50 18.92 -2.98 13.96
CA ARG A 50 19.09 -3.62 15.28
C ARG A 50 17.87 -3.40 16.18
N SER A 51 17.35 -2.16 16.22
CA SER A 51 16.21 -1.82 17.08
C SER A 51 14.88 -2.37 16.59
N LEU A 52 14.71 -2.57 15.27
CA LEU A 52 13.52 -3.19 14.67
C LEU A 52 13.24 -4.59 15.21
N PHE A 53 14.30 -5.36 15.51
CA PHE A 53 14.21 -6.75 15.94
C PHE A 53 14.53 -6.94 17.44
N SER A 54 14.78 -5.85 18.18
CA SER A 54 14.88 -5.86 19.64
C SER A 54 13.59 -5.29 20.24
N GLU A 55 13.10 -5.84 21.35
CA GLU A 55 11.82 -5.48 22.00
C GLU A 55 11.68 -4.02 22.50
N PHE A 56 12.60 -3.11 22.18
CA PHE A 56 12.68 -1.80 22.81
C PHE A 56 12.51 -0.61 21.85
N ASP A 57 11.51 0.21 22.19
CA ASP A 57 11.53 1.67 22.10
C ASP A 57 11.70 2.35 20.72
N TYR A 58 11.07 1.84 19.65
CA TYR A 58 11.08 2.58 18.38
C TYR A 58 10.34 3.93 18.48
N LYS A 59 11.12 5.01 18.54
CA LYS A 59 10.64 6.41 18.63
C LYS A 59 10.79 7.10 17.29
N ILE A 60 9.73 7.81 16.91
CA ILE A 60 9.71 8.65 15.71
C ILE A 60 9.55 10.09 16.16
N GLN A 61 10.45 10.93 15.70
CA GLN A 61 10.37 12.38 15.87
C GLN A 61 10.07 13.03 14.53
N PHE A 62 9.14 13.97 14.51
CA PHE A 62 8.79 14.75 13.33
C PHE A 62 8.50 16.21 13.68
N HIS A 63 8.68 17.08 12.69
CA HIS A 63 8.35 18.49 12.83
C HIS A 63 6.88 18.73 12.55
N LEU A 64 6.28 19.70 13.26
CA LEU A 64 4.91 20.14 12.99
C LEU A 64 4.72 20.55 11.52
N ALA A 65 5.69 21.27 10.96
CA ALA A 65 5.68 21.74 9.58
C ALA A 65 5.68 20.61 8.55
N GLU A 66 6.18 19.43 8.92
CA GLU A 66 6.10 18.24 8.07
C GLU A 66 4.64 17.78 8.01
N MET A 67 3.93 17.76 9.14
CA MET A 67 2.51 17.39 9.14
C MET A 67 1.60 18.41 8.46
N MET A 68 1.88 19.71 8.60
CA MET A 68 1.07 20.82 8.07
C MET A 68 1.92 22.08 7.87
N ALA A 69 2.00 22.59 6.63
CA ALA A 69 2.70 23.84 6.33
C ALA A 69 1.89 25.11 6.66
N SER A 70 0.57 25.03 6.90
CA SER A 70 -0.34 26.19 6.73
C SER A 70 -1.25 26.57 7.92
N GLU A 71 -1.19 25.91 9.09
CA GLU A 71 -2.26 26.04 10.11
C GLU A 71 -1.86 26.52 11.53
N GLY A 72 -0.60 26.95 11.76
CA GLY A 72 -0.20 27.66 12.98
C GLY A 72 -0.49 26.92 14.31
N GLU A 73 -0.96 27.64 15.35
CA GLU A 73 -1.17 27.09 16.72
C GLU A 73 -2.30 26.06 16.85
N LYS A 74 -3.37 26.16 16.04
CA LYS A 74 -4.50 25.21 16.06
C LYS A 74 -4.05 23.77 15.76
N ASN A 75 -2.90 23.61 15.11
CA ASN A 75 -2.28 22.31 14.86
C ASN A 75 -1.85 21.57 16.12
N HIS A 76 -1.36 22.26 17.16
CA HIS A 76 -0.87 21.59 18.35
C HIS A 76 -1.98 20.84 19.09
N THR A 77 -3.16 21.47 19.21
CA THR A 77 -4.32 20.84 19.84
C THR A 77 -4.82 19.63 19.04
N ARG A 78 -4.87 19.76 17.70
CA ARG A 78 -5.33 18.68 16.82
C ARG A 78 -4.37 17.50 16.82
N ILE A 79 -3.06 17.74 16.79
CA ILE A 79 -2.05 16.67 16.89
C ILE A 79 -2.07 16.02 18.27
N ARG A 80 -2.17 16.81 19.35
CA ARG A 80 -2.31 16.25 20.70
C ARG A 80 -3.51 15.32 20.81
N LYS A 81 -4.64 15.74 20.24
CA LYS A 81 -5.85 14.91 20.15
C LYS A 81 -5.59 13.66 19.31
N ALA A 82 -5.01 13.79 18.13
CA ALA A 82 -4.72 12.64 17.26
C ALA A 82 -3.78 11.62 17.91
N LEU A 83 -2.75 12.05 18.64
CA LEU A 83 -1.86 11.14 19.37
C LEU A 83 -2.61 10.42 20.51
N LYS A 84 -3.48 11.13 21.23
CA LYS A 84 -4.32 10.50 22.26
C LYS A 84 -5.25 9.46 21.63
N ASP A 85 -5.98 9.86 20.59
CA ASP A 85 -6.95 9.01 19.92
C ASP A 85 -6.28 7.79 19.24
N LEU A 86 -5.07 7.93 18.68
CA LEU A 86 -4.28 6.81 18.13
C LEU A 86 -3.81 5.81 19.19
N ARG A 87 -3.49 6.29 20.39
CA ARG A 87 -3.15 5.41 21.51
C ARG A 87 -4.36 4.61 21.97
N ASP A 88 -5.52 5.26 22.01
CA ASP A 88 -6.77 4.68 22.51
C ASP A 88 -7.46 3.78 21.46
N LYS A 89 -7.08 3.85 20.17
CA LYS A 89 -7.59 2.98 19.09
C LYS A 89 -6.79 1.67 18.99
N SER A 90 -7.51 0.56 18.96
CA SER A 90 -6.93 -0.77 18.83
C SER A 90 -6.67 -1.17 17.38
N PHE A 91 -5.56 -1.85 17.19
CA PHE A 91 -5.22 -2.70 16.06
C PHE A 91 -5.23 -4.14 16.57
N GLU A 92 -6.10 -4.96 15.99
CA GLU A 92 -6.32 -6.34 16.40
C GLU A 92 -5.99 -7.27 15.25
N VAL A 93 -5.25 -8.33 15.57
CA VAL A 93 -4.95 -9.41 14.64
C VAL A 93 -5.26 -10.72 15.34
N GLU A 94 -6.01 -11.55 14.64
CA GLU A 94 -6.33 -12.91 15.02
C GLU A 94 -5.88 -13.84 13.89
N ASP A 95 -4.98 -14.76 14.19
CA ASP A 95 -4.57 -15.84 13.29
C ASP A 95 -4.66 -17.20 14.00
N GLU A 96 -4.36 -18.28 13.28
CA GLU A 96 -4.46 -19.66 13.81
C GLU A 96 -3.60 -19.91 15.06
N LYS A 97 -2.59 -19.07 15.32
CA LYS A 97 -1.57 -19.27 16.36
C LYS A 97 -1.62 -18.21 17.46
N HIS A 98 -2.02 -16.98 17.15
CA HIS A 98 -1.95 -15.85 18.07
C HIS A 98 -3.16 -14.93 17.93
N TRP A 99 -3.58 -14.39 19.08
CA TRP A 99 -4.45 -13.24 19.17
C TRP A 99 -3.72 -12.13 19.92
N PHE A 100 -3.77 -10.91 19.39
CA PHE A 100 -3.35 -9.73 20.15
C PHE A 100 -4.15 -8.49 19.76
N ASN A 101 -4.30 -7.59 20.73
CA ASN A 101 -4.90 -6.28 20.58
C ASN A 101 -3.92 -5.23 21.11
N VAL A 102 -3.60 -4.23 20.30
CA VAL A 102 -2.59 -3.22 20.65
C VAL A 102 -3.01 -1.83 20.16
N GLY A 103 -2.64 -0.77 20.87
CA GLY A 103 -2.79 0.59 20.35
C GLY A 103 -1.91 0.82 19.11
N PHE A 104 -2.18 1.86 18.30
CA PHE A 104 -1.26 2.21 17.20
C PHE A 104 0.06 2.82 17.70
N ILE A 105 -0.02 3.54 18.82
CA ILE A 105 1.14 4.12 19.50
C ILE A 105 1.04 3.83 21.01
N ASN A 106 2.17 3.70 21.68
CA ASN A 106 2.24 3.58 23.13
C ASN A 106 2.12 4.97 23.79
N TYR A 107 2.79 5.97 23.23
CA TYR A 107 2.72 7.35 23.70
C TYR A 107 3.00 8.35 22.58
N GLY A 108 2.58 9.59 22.81
CA GLY A 108 2.98 10.77 22.04
C GLY A 108 3.25 11.95 22.97
N ARG A 109 4.34 12.70 22.73
CA ARG A 109 4.74 13.87 23.52
C ARG A 109 5.27 14.99 22.62
N TYR A 110 5.18 16.22 23.12
CA TYR A 110 5.82 17.38 22.48
C TYR A 110 7.09 17.74 23.25
N VAL A 111 8.23 17.63 22.59
CA VAL A 111 9.55 17.98 23.14
C VAL A 111 9.79 19.46 22.84
N LYS A 112 9.58 20.31 23.86
CA LYS A 112 9.58 21.77 23.71
C LYS A 112 10.94 22.32 23.27
N ASP A 113 12.03 21.78 23.79
CA ASP A 113 13.39 22.30 23.55
C ASP A 113 13.78 22.24 22.07
N ILE A 114 13.47 21.12 21.42
CA ILE A 114 13.73 20.90 20.00
C ILE A 114 12.53 21.21 19.10
N LYS A 115 11.40 21.62 19.70
CA LYS A 115 10.12 21.91 19.03
C LYS A 115 9.65 20.78 18.11
N LYS A 116 9.76 19.53 18.57
CA LYS A 116 9.34 18.32 17.83
C LYS A 116 8.27 17.53 18.56
N TRP A 117 7.40 16.90 17.79
CA TRP A 117 6.55 15.84 18.31
C TRP A 117 7.34 14.53 18.26
N GLU A 118 7.24 13.77 19.34
CA GLU A 118 7.81 12.44 19.44
C GLU A 118 6.68 11.46 19.77
N LEU A 119 6.65 10.32 19.09
CA LEU A 119 5.77 9.21 19.42
C LEU A 119 6.55 7.92 19.46
N GLN A 120 5.96 6.92 20.10
CA GLN A 120 6.44 5.55 20.08
C GLN A 120 5.39 4.65 19.45
N VAL A 121 5.76 3.97 18.37
CA VAL A 121 4.90 2.96 17.75
C VAL A 121 4.88 1.72 18.62
N SER A 122 3.70 1.10 18.73
CA SER A 122 3.57 -0.15 19.48
C SER A 122 4.40 -1.26 18.86
N PHE A 123 5.18 -1.97 19.67
CA PHE A 123 6.12 -2.99 19.19
C PHE A 123 5.44 -4.09 18.35
N LEU A 124 4.29 -4.60 18.80
CA LEU A 124 3.52 -5.63 18.08
C LEU A 124 3.02 -5.17 16.70
N LEU A 125 2.93 -3.85 16.45
CA LEU A 125 2.51 -3.30 15.16
C LEU A 125 3.70 -3.17 14.17
N MET A 126 4.93 -3.08 14.65
CA MET A 126 6.12 -2.84 13.81
C MET A 126 6.30 -3.87 12.68
N PRO A 127 6.17 -5.19 12.91
CA PRO A 127 6.26 -6.17 11.83
C PRO A 127 5.24 -5.92 10.71
N TYR A 128 4.06 -5.41 11.04
CA TYR A 128 2.98 -5.11 10.10
C TYR A 128 3.18 -3.80 9.34
N LEU A 129 3.98 -2.87 9.86
CA LEU A 129 4.35 -1.62 9.20
C LEU A 129 5.57 -1.79 8.27
N VAL A 130 6.45 -2.76 8.58
CA VAL A 130 7.68 -3.04 7.81
C VAL A 130 7.45 -4.11 6.75
N SER A 131 6.69 -5.16 7.06
CA SER A 131 6.57 -6.31 6.19
C SER A 131 5.70 -6.01 4.96
N MET A 132 6.33 -6.06 3.79
CA MET A 132 5.66 -5.99 2.49
C MET A 132 5.28 -7.38 1.95
N ALA A 133 5.52 -8.45 2.71
CA ALA A 133 5.38 -9.83 2.25
C ALA A 133 3.93 -10.20 1.86
N LYS A 134 2.93 -9.61 2.52
CA LYS A 134 1.50 -9.75 2.17
C LYS A 134 1.05 -8.71 1.13
N GLY A 135 2.00 -8.13 0.40
CA GLY A 135 1.81 -7.06 -0.55
C GLY A 135 1.69 -5.68 0.11
N TYR A 136 1.75 -4.66 -0.74
CA TYR A 136 1.70 -3.26 -0.35
C TYR A 136 0.90 -2.43 -1.35
N THR A 137 0.40 -1.30 -0.87
CA THR A 137 -0.27 -0.28 -1.66
C THR A 137 0.71 0.87 -1.87
N ARG A 138 0.98 1.21 -3.13
CA ARG A 138 1.86 2.32 -3.49
C ARG A 138 1.05 3.56 -3.85
N PHE A 139 1.30 4.69 -3.20
CA PHE A 139 0.60 5.94 -3.49
C PHE A 139 1.45 7.18 -3.18
N GLN A 140 0.98 8.34 -3.65
CA GLN A 140 1.65 9.63 -3.47
C GLN A 140 1.26 10.27 -2.14
N LEU A 141 2.24 10.48 -1.25
CA LEU A 141 1.99 11.08 0.07
C LEU A 141 1.39 12.49 -0.08
N ASN A 142 1.97 13.32 -0.95
CA ASN A 142 1.51 14.69 -1.15
C ASN A 142 0.05 14.77 -1.63
N THR A 143 -0.43 13.75 -2.36
CA THR A 143 -1.81 13.67 -2.82
C THR A 143 -2.73 13.32 -1.67
N ILE A 144 -2.45 12.23 -0.95
CA ILE A 144 -3.31 11.74 0.13
C ILE A 144 -3.42 12.76 1.27
N LEU A 145 -2.35 13.51 1.55
CA LEU A 145 -2.36 14.55 2.59
C LEU A 145 -3.31 15.71 2.29
N ARG A 146 -3.76 15.89 1.04
CA ARG A 146 -4.71 16.95 0.62
C ARG A 146 -6.17 16.50 0.61
N LEU A 147 -6.42 15.21 0.78
CA LEU A 147 -7.74 14.60 0.70
C LEU A 147 -8.43 14.59 2.07
N ASN A 148 -9.76 14.64 2.06
CA ASN A 148 -10.54 14.40 3.29
C ASN A 148 -10.41 12.94 3.75
N THR A 149 -10.81 12.65 5.00
CA THR A 149 -10.72 11.31 5.61
C THR A 149 -11.26 10.17 4.72
N HIS A 150 -12.43 10.32 4.11
CA HIS A 150 -13.02 9.26 3.30
C HIS A 150 -12.34 9.14 1.94
N SER A 151 -12.00 10.29 1.33
CA SER A 151 -11.22 10.36 0.10
C SER A 151 -9.85 9.71 0.25
N GLN A 152 -9.18 9.87 1.40
CA GLN A 152 -7.91 9.19 1.71
C GLN A 152 -8.06 7.68 1.68
N ARG A 153 -9.08 7.13 2.36
CA ARG A 153 -9.33 5.69 2.41
C ARG A 153 -9.62 5.13 1.02
N LEU A 154 -10.50 5.79 0.27
CA LEU A 154 -10.83 5.40 -1.11
C LEU A 154 -9.62 5.48 -2.03
N PHE A 155 -8.84 6.55 -1.95
CA PHE A 155 -7.62 6.72 -2.73
C PHE A 155 -6.62 5.58 -2.49
N MET A 156 -6.40 5.18 -1.24
CA MET A 156 -5.54 4.03 -0.92
C MET A 156 -6.09 2.73 -1.49
N MET A 157 -7.39 2.44 -1.30
CA MET A 157 -8.03 1.24 -1.83
C MET A 157 -7.86 1.16 -3.35
N PHE A 158 -8.17 2.22 -4.09
CA PHE A 158 -8.07 2.22 -5.55
C PHE A 158 -6.62 2.20 -6.06
N SER A 159 -5.68 2.76 -5.31
CA SER A 159 -4.25 2.68 -5.64
C SER A 159 -3.73 1.22 -5.61
N GLN A 160 -4.38 0.33 -4.87
CA GLN A 160 -4.06 -1.11 -4.86
C GLN A 160 -4.39 -1.78 -6.20
N PHE A 161 -5.45 -1.35 -6.88
CA PHE A 161 -5.95 -1.92 -8.13
C PHE A 161 -5.38 -1.22 -9.37
N CYS A 162 -4.16 -0.71 -9.27
CA CYS A 162 -3.49 0.02 -10.35
C CYS A 162 -3.28 -0.80 -11.64
N GLU A 163 -3.29 -2.13 -11.56
CA GLU A 163 -3.00 -3.00 -12.71
C GLU A 163 -4.27 -3.47 -13.45
N THR A 164 -5.43 -3.52 -12.78
CA THR A 164 -6.70 -4.01 -13.37
C THR A 164 -7.57 -2.90 -13.95
N GLY A 165 -7.42 -1.66 -13.46
CA GLY A 165 -8.20 -0.50 -13.93
C GLY A 165 -9.70 -0.52 -13.55
N ILE A 166 -10.18 -1.61 -12.97
CA ILE A 166 -11.57 -1.80 -12.52
C ILE A 166 -11.56 -2.36 -11.11
N PHE A 167 -12.41 -1.81 -10.26
CA PHE A 167 -12.66 -2.30 -8.90
C PHE A 167 -14.16 -2.50 -8.68
N LYS A 168 -14.53 -3.65 -8.13
CA LYS A 168 -15.91 -4.00 -7.81
C LYS A 168 -16.03 -4.34 -6.33
N ILE A 169 -17.04 -3.79 -5.68
CA ILE A 169 -17.33 -4.00 -4.25
C ILE A 169 -18.83 -3.80 -4.00
N SER A 170 -19.40 -4.44 -2.99
CA SER A 170 -20.76 -4.10 -2.55
C SER A 170 -20.77 -2.76 -1.79
N ALA A 171 -21.88 -2.02 -1.83
CA ALA A 171 -22.00 -0.77 -1.08
C ALA A 171 -21.94 -1.03 0.43
N HIS A 172 -22.50 -2.14 0.90
CA HIS A 172 -22.40 -2.60 2.28
C HIS A 172 -20.94 -2.82 2.70
N GLU A 173 -20.18 -3.59 1.92
CA GLU A 173 -18.78 -3.89 2.23
C GLU A 173 -17.93 -2.62 2.19
N LEU A 174 -18.13 -1.74 1.21
CA LEU A 174 -17.41 -0.46 1.14
C LEU A 174 -17.72 0.41 2.36
N ARG A 175 -19.00 0.53 2.74
CA ARG A 175 -19.43 1.26 3.95
C ARG A 175 -18.77 0.68 5.20
N SER A 176 -18.67 -0.65 5.30
CA SER A 176 -18.03 -1.31 6.43
C SER A 176 -16.52 -1.06 6.51
N LYS A 177 -15.80 -1.20 5.38
CA LYS A 177 -14.36 -0.91 5.32
C LYS A 177 -14.02 0.55 5.65
N LEU A 178 -14.97 1.47 5.46
CA LEU A 178 -14.83 2.88 5.83
C LEU A 178 -15.23 3.17 7.29
N GLY A 179 -15.74 2.20 8.05
CA GLY A 179 -16.23 2.38 9.41
C GLY A 179 -17.46 3.27 9.48
N LEU A 180 -18.36 3.14 8.50
CA LEU A 180 -19.54 3.98 8.30
C LEU A 180 -20.85 3.21 8.47
N GLU A 181 -20.83 2.02 9.09
CA GLU A 181 -22.02 1.17 9.24
C GLU A 181 -23.14 1.86 10.02
N ASP A 182 -22.82 2.73 10.98
CA ASP A 182 -23.80 3.49 11.75
C ASP A 182 -24.14 4.84 11.11
N LYS A 183 -23.59 5.15 9.93
CA LYS A 183 -23.76 6.43 9.24
C LYS A 183 -24.42 6.26 7.87
N TYR A 184 -25.30 7.21 7.53
CA TYR A 184 -26.09 7.24 6.31
C TYR A 184 -27.13 6.11 6.24
N GLU A 185 -28.35 6.42 6.67
CA GLU A 185 -29.50 5.48 6.59
C GLU A 185 -29.77 5.03 5.15
N GLU A 186 -29.63 5.95 4.20
CA GLU A 186 -29.86 5.68 2.78
C GLU A 186 -28.57 5.69 1.96
N TYR A 187 -28.49 4.78 0.99
CA TYR A 187 -27.38 4.71 0.05
C TYR A 187 -27.20 6.01 -0.75
N GLY A 188 -28.28 6.72 -1.11
CA GLY A 188 -28.18 8.00 -1.80
C GLY A 188 -27.34 9.05 -1.05
N GLY A 189 -27.48 9.09 0.29
CA GLY A 189 -26.67 9.94 1.16
C GLY A 189 -25.21 9.51 1.20
N PHE A 190 -24.96 8.21 1.34
CA PHE A 190 -23.61 7.62 1.28
C PHE A 190 -22.92 7.93 -0.05
N LYS A 191 -23.59 7.65 -1.19
CA LYS A 191 -23.09 7.94 -2.54
C LYS A 191 -22.71 9.41 -2.69
N LYS A 192 -23.62 10.33 -2.35
CA LYS A 192 -23.40 11.77 -2.55
C LYS A 192 -22.27 12.33 -1.67
N ARG A 193 -22.23 11.95 -0.39
CA ARG A 193 -21.33 12.57 0.61
C ARG A 193 -19.97 11.90 0.71
N VAL A 194 -19.87 10.62 0.37
CA VAL A 194 -18.65 9.82 0.46
C VAL A 194 -18.05 9.60 -0.92
N ILE A 195 -18.77 8.87 -1.78
CA ILE A 195 -18.23 8.41 -3.07
C ILE A 195 -18.01 9.59 -4.02
N ILE A 196 -19.05 10.39 -4.27
CA ILE A 196 -18.99 11.50 -5.22
C ILE A 196 -18.10 12.64 -4.71
N THR A 197 -18.05 12.88 -3.40
CA THR A 197 -17.11 13.85 -2.82
C THR A 197 -15.67 13.43 -3.08
N ALA A 198 -15.34 12.16 -2.81
CA ALA A 198 -14.00 11.64 -3.05
C ALA A 198 -13.61 11.62 -4.53
N GLU A 199 -14.54 11.23 -5.40
CA GLU A 199 -14.36 11.32 -6.85
C GLU A 199 -13.96 12.74 -7.27
N LYS A 200 -14.69 13.76 -6.80
CA LYS A 200 -14.40 15.18 -7.14
C LYS A 200 -13.06 15.66 -6.60
N GLU A 201 -12.74 15.37 -5.34
CA GLU A 201 -11.48 15.79 -4.73
C GLU A 201 -10.28 15.18 -5.45
N ILE A 202 -10.30 13.87 -5.68
CA ILE A 202 -9.18 13.16 -6.31
C ILE A 202 -9.07 13.54 -7.78
N LYS A 203 -10.20 13.72 -8.48
CA LYS A 203 -10.21 14.23 -9.85
C LYS A 203 -9.59 15.63 -9.92
N GLY A 204 -9.93 16.53 -9.00
CA GLY A 204 -9.34 17.87 -8.93
C GLY A 204 -7.81 17.82 -8.81
N LEU A 205 -7.29 17.00 -7.88
CA LEU A 205 -5.85 16.79 -7.74
C LEU A 205 -5.22 16.14 -8.97
N PHE A 206 -5.94 15.26 -9.65
CA PHE A 206 -5.48 14.62 -10.89
C PHE A 206 -5.37 15.61 -12.04
N ASP A 207 -6.40 16.43 -12.24
CA ASP A 207 -6.45 17.48 -13.27
C ASP A 207 -5.34 18.53 -13.03
N GLU A 208 -5.01 18.83 -11.77
CA GLU A 208 -3.88 19.69 -11.37
C GLU A 208 -2.50 19.02 -11.50
N GLY A 209 -2.43 17.75 -11.94
CA GLY A 209 -1.18 16.99 -12.04
C GLY A 209 -0.56 16.60 -10.69
N GLN A 210 -1.30 16.75 -9.59
CA GLN A 210 -0.88 16.41 -8.24
C GLN A 210 -1.24 14.99 -7.82
N SER A 211 -2.10 14.31 -8.58
CA SER A 211 -2.38 12.87 -8.46
C SER A 211 -2.05 12.16 -9.76
N ASP A 212 -1.52 10.94 -9.66
CA ASP A 212 -1.35 10.04 -10.81
C ASP A 212 -2.53 9.09 -11.03
N VAL A 213 -3.50 9.10 -10.12
CA VAL A 213 -4.67 8.22 -10.13
C VAL A 213 -5.92 9.03 -9.83
N TRP A 214 -6.99 8.76 -10.56
CA TRP A 214 -8.35 9.09 -10.10
C TRP A 214 -9.29 7.95 -10.45
N PHE A 215 -10.50 8.01 -9.93
CA PHE A 215 -11.52 7.01 -10.19
C PHE A 215 -12.85 7.67 -10.51
N LYS A 216 -13.72 6.90 -11.16
CA LYS A 216 -15.11 7.27 -11.40
C LYS A 216 -16.02 6.11 -11.02
N LEU A 217 -17.11 6.40 -10.32
CA LEU A 217 -18.18 5.41 -10.18
C LEU A 217 -18.85 5.21 -11.55
N ASP A 218 -18.65 4.04 -12.14
CA ASP A 218 -19.15 3.71 -13.48
C ASP A 218 -20.59 3.18 -13.42
N SER A 219 -20.89 2.34 -12.44
CA SER A 219 -22.26 1.85 -12.21
C SER A 219 -22.48 1.45 -10.75
N ASP A 220 -23.73 1.57 -10.32
CA ASP A 220 -24.22 1.13 -9.01
C ASP A 220 -25.58 0.45 -9.14
N SER A 221 -25.54 -0.86 -9.42
CA SER A 221 -26.73 -1.66 -9.70
C SER A 221 -27.08 -2.58 -8.53
N LYS A 222 -28.37 -2.87 -8.35
CA LYS A 222 -28.86 -3.91 -7.43
C LYS A 222 -29.82 -4.85 -8.15
N LYS A 223 -29.93 -6.07 -7.63
CA LYS A 223 -31.00 -6.99 -8.03
C LYS A 223 -32.33 -6.47 -7.49
N ARG A 224 -33.42 -6.76 -8.22
CA ARG A 224 -34.76 -6.38 -7.76
C ARG A 224 -35.08 -7.12 -6.46
N GLY A 225 -35.64 -6.41 -5.48
CA GLY A 225 -36.04 -6.97 -4.19
C GLY A 225 -34.93 -7.06 -3.13
N THR A 226 -33.69 -6.66 -3.44
CA THR A 226 -32.62 -6.58 -2.43
C THR A 226 -32.56 -5.22 -1.74
N GLU A 227 -31.98 -5.21 -0.54
CA GLU A 227 -31.69 -3.98 0.20
C GLU A 227 -30.82 -3.02 -0.61
N ASP A 228 -30.86 -1.74 -0.24
CA ASP A 228 -30.20 -0.70 -1.03
C ASP A 228 -28.67 -0.73 -0.92
N PHE A 229 -28.13 -1.26 0.18
CA PHE A 229 -26.68 -1.43 0.36
C PHE A 229 -26.12 -2.71 -0.27
N GLU A 230 -26.97 -3.61 -0.77
CA GLU A 230 -26.55 -4.78 -1.57
C GLU A 230 -26.20 -4.43 -3.02
N ARG A 231 -26.16 -3.13 -3.34
CA ARG A 231 -25.71 -2.62 -4.65
C ARG A 231 -24.27 -3.04 -4.91
N THR A 232 -24.03 -3.56 -6.10
CA THR A 232 -22.67 -3.73 -6.63
C THR A 232 -22.21 -2.41 -7.23
N LEU A 233 -21.13 -1.87 -6.67
CA LEU A 233 -20.46 -0.68 -7.14
C LEU A 233 -19.31 -1.09 -8.07
N THR A 234 -19.29 -0.55 -9.27
CA THR A 234 -18.18 -0.72 -10.21
C THR A 234 -17.49 0.62 -10.42
N PHE A 235 -16.20 0.66 -10.11
CA PHE A 235 -15.34 1.82 -10.27
C PHE A 235 -14.39 1.60 -11.45
N LYS A 236 -14.26 2.62 -12.30
CA LYS A 236 -13.18 2.71 -13.29
C LYS A 236 -12.06 3.56 -12.74
N ILE A 237 -10.83 3.09 -12.86
CA ILE A 237 -9.63 3.73 -12.37
C ILE A 237 -8.84 4.24 -13.58
N PHE A 238 -8.42 5.49 -13.50
CA PHE A 238 -7.72 6.20 -14.55
C PHE A 238 -6.35 6.64 -14.05
N TYR A 239 -5.38 6.66 -14.96
CA TYR A 239 -3.99 6.96 -14.67
C TYR A 239 -3.52 8.14 -15.49
N SER A 240 -2.57 8.91 -14.94
CA SER A 240 -1.90 9.96 -15.69
C SER A 240 -1.06 9.32 -16.81
N GLN A 241 -0.90 10.01 -17.94
CA GLN A 241 -0.08 9.51 -19.04
C GLN A 241 1.33 9.12 -18.57
N ARG A 242 1.90 9.93 -17.67
CA ARG A 242 3.20 9.64 -17.06
C ARG A 242 3.18 8.33 -16.28
N LYS A 243 2.13 8.07 -15.50
CA LYS A 243 2.02 6.82 -14.72
C LYS A 243 1.89 5.61 -15.63
N ILE A 244 1.17 5.73 -16.74
CA ILE A 244 1.07 4.68 -17.77
C ILE A 244 2.46 4.37 -18.33
N VAL A 245 3.20 5.40 -18.76
CA VAL A 245 4.57 5.26 -19.28
C VAL A 245 5.50 4.60 -18.25
N GLN A 246 5.44 5.02 -16.98
CA GLN A 246 6.23 4.40 -15.91
C GLN A 246 5.89 2.91 -15.70
N MET A 247 4.61 2.55 -15.80
CA MET A 247 4.18 1.15 -15.66
C MET A 247 4.62 0.31 -16.86
N GLU A 248 4.57 0.86 -18.07
CA GLU A 248 5.07 0.20 -19.28
C GLU A 248 6.58 -0.01 -19.22
N GLN A 249 7.33 1.01 -18.79
CA GLN A 249 8.78 0.91 -18.56
C GLN A 249 9.12 -0.16 -17.51
N ALA A 250 8.46 -0.14 -16.35
CA ALA A 250 8.69 -1.14 -15.31
C ALA A 250 8.35 -2.57 -15.78
N LYS A 251 7.27 -2.73 -16.56
CA LYS A 251 6.91 -4.01 -17.19
C LYS A 251 8.00 -4.46 -18.17
N ALA A 252 8.52 -3.57 -19.01
CA ALA A 252 9.59 -3.87 -19.94
C ALA A 252 10.91 -4.24 -19.24
N GLU A 253 11.26 -3.55 -18.14
CA GLU A 253 12.42 -3.87 -17.30
C GLU A 253 12.27 -5.25 -16.65
N THR A 254 11.10 -5.53 -16.06
CA THR A 254 10.79 -6.85 -15.46
C THR A 254 10.88 -7.95 -16.52
N LEU A 255 10.34 -7.71 -17.72
CA LEU A 255 10.40 -8.65 -18.83
C LEU A 255 11.85 -8.92 -19.24
N ARG A 256 12.67 -7.87 -19.36
CA ARG A 256 14.09 -7.98 -19.69
C ARG A 256 14.84 -8.78 -18.62
N TYR A 257 14.60 -8.48 -17.34
CA TYR A 257 15.20 -9.18 -16.21
C TYR A 257 14.84 -10.68 -16.23
N CYS A 258 13.55 -11.02 -16.28
CA CYS A 258 13.10 -12.41 -16.34
C CYS A 258 13.68 -13.15 -17.55
N THR A 259 13.79 -12.48 -18.71
CA THR A 259 14.41 -13.05 -19.91
C THR A 259 15.87 -13.41 -19.63
N GLN A 260 16.65 -12.46 -19.10
CA GLN A 260 18.08 -12.67 -18.82
C GLN A 260 18.29 -13.81 -17.82
N ILE A 261 17.57 -13.80 -16.69
CA ILE A 261 17.72 -14.82 -15.66
C ILE A 261 17.30 -16.21 -16.16
N LEU A 262 16.15 -16.32 -16.85
CA LEU A 262 15.70 -17.61 -17.38
C LEU A 262 16.66 -18.14 -18.46
N GLN A 263 17.23 -17.28 -19.30
CA GLN A 263 18.25 -17.68 -20.28
C GLN A 263 19.52 -18.20 -19.58
N SER A 264 19.95 -17.55 -18.50
CA SER A 264 21.10 -18.00 -17.70
C SER A 264 20.83 -19.27 -16.90
N MET A 265 19.58 -19.51 -16.47
CA MET A 265 19.19 -20.74 -15.78
C MET A 265 19.02 -21.93 -16.74
N PHE A 266 18.59 -21.68 -17.98
CA PHE A 266 18.30 -22.72 -18.98
C PHE A 266 19.15 -22.57 -20.26
N PRO A 267 20.49 -22.57 -20.18
CA PRO A 267 21.36 -22.31 -21.33
C PRO A 267 21.09 -23.26 -22.50
N ASP A 268 20.92 -24.56 -22.24
CA ASP A 268 20.65 -25.60 -23.24
C ASP A 268 19.15 -25.83 -23.53
N HIS A 269 18.26 -25.11 -22.83
CA HIS A 269 16.81 -25.31 -22.91
C HIS A 269 16.06 -23.99 -23.16
N GLN A 270 16.55 -23.20 -24.12
CA GLN A 270 15.96 -21.89 -24.47
C GLN A 270 14.48 -21.97 -24.88
N ALA A 271 14.06 -23.06 -25.52
CA ALA A 271 12.65 -23.28 -25.86
C ALA A 271 11.74 -23.34 -24.63
N TYR A 272 12.22 -23.96 -23.53
CA TYR A 272 11.51 -23.98 -22.26
C TYR A 272 11.46 -22.57 -21.65
N ALA A 273 12.59 -21.86 -21.61
CA ALA A 273 12.66 -20.50 -21.07
C ALA A 273 11.70 -19.54 -21.79
N ASN A 274 11.66 -19.59 -23.12
CA ASN A 274 10.77 -18.77 -23.94
C ASN A 274 9.29 -19.14 -23.74
N SER A 275 8.97 -20.44 -23.66
CA SER A 275 7.60 -20.91 -23.43
C SER A 275 7.08 -20.50 -22.05
N LEU A 276 7.93 -20.63 -21.03
CA LEU A 276 7.62 -20.16 -19.67
C LEU A 276 7.42 -18.65 -19.65
N LEU A 277 8.31 -17.88 -20.27
CA LEU A 277 8.19 -16.42 -20.33
C LEU A 277 6.88 -15.98 -21.01
N GLY A 278 6.54 -16.59 -22.15
CA GLY A 278 5.29 -16.34 -22.86
C GLY A 278 4.06 -16.65 -22.01
N TYR A 279 4.08 -17.77 -21.27
CA TYR A 279 3.03 -18.12 -20.33
C TYR A 279 2.88 -17.09 -19.19
N LEU A 280 4.00 -16.66 -18.59
CA LEU A 280 4.00 -15.68 -17.51
C LEU A 280 3.43 -14.32 -17.95
N VAL A 281 3.76 -13.87 -19.17
CA VAL A 281 3.19 -12.66 -19.75
C VAL A 281 1.69 -12.84 -20.00
N GLY A 282 1.29 -13.93 -20.65
CA GLY A 282 -0.12 -14.19 -21.00
C GLY A 282 -1.05 -14.35 -19.79
N LYS A 283 -0.52 -14.81 -18.64
CA LYS A 283 -1.27 -14.95 -17.39
C LYS A 283 -1.11 -13.78 -16.41
N MET A 284 -0.40 -12.72 -16.78
CA MET A 284 -0.07 -11.59 -15.90
C MET A 284 0.65 -12.00 -14.61
N HIS A 285 1.48 -13.04 -14.67
CA HIS A 285 2.27 -13.56 -13.55
C HIS A 285 3.73 -13.08 -13.56
N LEU A 286 4.11 -12.24 -14.53
CA LEU A 286 5.50 -11.84 -14.76
C LEU A 286 6.17 -11.23 -13.52
N LYS A 287 5.46 -10.33 -12.81
CA LYS A 287 5.99 -9.63 -11.63
C LYS A 287 6.08 -10.53 -10.39
N THR A 288 5.05 -11.33 -10.12
CA THR A 288 5.09 -12.28 -8.99
C THR A 288 6.14 -13.36 -9.20
N PHE A 289 6.39 -13.75 -10.46
CA PHE A 289 7.46 -14.67 -10.80
C PHE A 289 8.85 -14.03 -10.70
N SER A 290 9.02 -12.75 -11.07
CA SER A 290 10.31 -12.05 -10.95
C SER A 290 10.80 -11.98 -9.51
N GLU A 291 9.90 -11.73 -8.55
CA GLU A 291 10.23 -11.73 -7.11
C GLU A 291 10.75 -13.10 -6.61
N ARG A 292 10.34 -14.20 -7.26
CA ARG A 292 10.89 -15.54 -6.97
C ARG A 292 12.26 -15.74 -7.59
N LEU A 293 12.48 -15.22 -8.79
CA LEU A 293 13.77 -15.25 -9.48
C LEU A 293 14.83 -14.45 -8.72
N GLU A 294 14.50 -13.25 -8.24
CA GLU A 294 15.40 -12.40 -7.44
C GLU A 294 15.93 -13.14 -6.21
N ARG A 295 15.04 -13.80 -5.45
CA ARG A 295 15.46 -14.59 -4.27
C ARG A 295 16.41 -15.74 -4.63
N MET A 296 16.22 -16.36 -5.79
CA MET A 296 17.12 -17.43 -6.23
C MET A 296 18.45 -16.88 -6.73
N GLU A 297 18.45 -15.72 -7.37
CA GLU A 297 19.67 -15.03 -7.77
C GLU A 297 20.49 -14.64 -6.55
N ASP A 298 19.86 -14.05 -5.52
CA ASP A 298 20.51 -13.73 -4.25
C ASP A 298 21.11 -14.98 -3.60
N GLN A 299 20.37 -16.09 -3.58
CA GLN A 299 20.86 -17.37 -3.04
C GLN A 299 22.03 -17.91 -3.87
N SER A 300 21.95 -17.82 -5.19
CA SER A 300 23.02 -18.23 -6.12
C SER A 300 24.31 -17.44 -5.85
N GLN A 301 24.21 -16.13 -5.64
CA GLN A 301 25.33 -15.27 -5.32
C GLN A 301 25.91 -15.58 -3.94
N ALA A 302 25.06 -15.77 -2.92
CA ALA A 302 25.49 -16.10 -1.56
C ALA A 302 26.22 -17.44 -1.48
N GLU A 303 25.78 -18.43 -2.26
CA GLU A 303 26.38 -19.77 -2.31
C GLU A 303 27.53 -19.89 -3.33
N GLY A 304 27.76 -18.85 -4.16
CA GLY A 304 28.75 -18.88 -5.24
C GLY A 304 28.47 -19.93 -6.32
N LYS A 305 27.21 -20.37 -6.46
CA LYS A 305 26.80 -21.40 -7.43
C LYS A 305 26.30 -20.75 -8.72
N PRO A 306 26.42 -21.42 -9.88
CA PRO A 306 25.79 -20.96 -11.12
C PRO A 306 24.26 -21.01 -11.02
N LEU A 307 23.58 -20.02 -11.61
CA LEU A 307 22.11 -19.95 -11.70
C LEU A 307 21.47 -21.23 -12.28
N ALA A 308 22.15 -21.88 -13.23
CA ALA A 308 21.69 -23.14 -13.83
C ALA A 308 21.46 -24.27 -12.80
N THR A 309 22.12 -24.22 -11.65
CA THR A 309 21.91 -25.18 -10.54
C THR A 309 20.47 -25.15 -10.01
N TYR A 310 19.81 -23.99 -10.09
CA TYR A 310 18.44 -23.78 -9.60
C TYR A 310 17.36 -24.05 -10.65
N ALA A 311 17.75 -24.43 -11.89
CA ALA A 311 16.82 -24.73 -12.97
C ALA A 311 15.75 -25.80 -12.63
N PRO A 312 16.07 -26.91 -11.91
CA PRO A 312 15.06 -27.89 -11.49
C PRO A 312 14.04 -27.31 -10.52
N LEU A 313 14.47 -26.42 -9.61
CA LEU A 313 13.59 -25.77 -8.65
C LEU A 313 12.64 -24.80 -9.37
N ILE A 314 13.13 -24.03 -10.35
CA ILE A 314 12.27 -23.16 -11.17
C ILE A 314 11.25 -23.95 -11.98
N ARG A 315 11.61 -25.12 -12.51
CA ARG A 315 10.64 -26.03 -13.16
C ARG A 315 9.55 -26.46 -12.18
N HIS A 316 9.93 -26.78 -10.96
CA HIS A 316 8.98 -27.16 -9.92
C HIS A 316 8.03 -26.00 -9.56
N ILE A 317 8.56 -24.80 -9.32
CA ILE A 317 7.77 -23.60 -9.01
C ILE A 317 6.83 -23.25 -10.16
N ALA A 318 7.32 -23.24 -11.40
CA ALA A 318 6.50 -22.96 -12.57
C ALA A 318 5.30 -23.93 -12.64
N LYS A 319 5.53 -25.22 -12.38
CA LYS A 319 4.48 -26.24 -12.40
C LYS A 319 3.52 -26.14 -11.22
N MET A 320 4.02 -26.06 -9.99
CA MET A 320 3.19 -26.16 -8.78
C MET A 320 2.52 -24.83 -8.40
N ASP A 321 3.26 -23.73 -8.47
CA ASP A 321 2.77 -22.43 -8.01
C ASP A 321 2.03 -21.68 -9.13
N PHE A 322 2.39 -21.93 -10.39
CA PHE A 322 1.87 -21.19 -11.55
C PHE A 322 1.12 -22.06 -12.56
N ASN A 323 0.94 -23.36 -12.31
CA ASN A 323 0.26 -24.31 -13.20
C ASN A 323 0.82 -24.34 -14.63
N PHE A 324 2.12 -24.10 -14.80
CA PHE A 324 2.79 -24.22 -16.09
C PHE A 324 3.08 -25.70 -16.38
N SER A 325 2.39 -26.25 -17.37
CA SER A 325 2.71 -27.55 -17.97
C SER A 325 3.33 -27.32 -19.34
N ASN A 326 4.61 -27.67 -19.48
CA ASN A 326 5.25 -27.70 -20.79
C ASN A 326 4.73 -28.95 -21.53
N SER A 327 4.07 -28.76 -22.68
CA SER A 327 3.76 -29.84 -23.61
C SER A 327 5.02 -30.42 -24.23
#